data_AF-A0A9D9WP30-F1
#
_entry.id   AF-A0A9D9WP30-F1
#
_cell.length_a   1.000
_cell.length_b   1.000
_cell.length_c   1.000
_cell.angle_alpha   90.00
_cell.angle_beta   90.00
_cell.angle_gamma   90.00
#
_symmetry.space_group_name_H-M   'P 1'
#
loop_
_entity.id
_entity.type
_entity.pdbx_description
1 polymer ?
#
loop_
_entity_poly.entity_id
_entity_poly.type
_entity_poly.pdbx_seq_one_letter_code
_entity_poly.pdbx_strand_id
1 'polypeptide(L)'
;MKKIIIIAINLLLLFSCTAIDYKYKWYTAAEVINSKDELQEGDILILSKGSTIGTMWGHSAVINKNKRIVDFPTYGVGYNEQSLATWSSIESKIAIFRLKGIDDDFKKELEIEFSKTENKMYGLTFNKNFDKRLYCSQFVYIVFKNAGVNVHKNIDLDYNGGNWVMPFDIMYSPLLENITLSK
;
A
#
# COMPACT_ATOMS: atom_id res chain seq x y z
N MET A 1 -9.84 11.71 -34.88
CA MET A 1 -9.18 12.14 -33.62
C MET A 1 -10.17 12.30 -32.46
N LYS A 2 -11.20 13.17 -32.56
CA LYS A 2 -12.21 13.35 -31.47
C LYS A 2 -12.87 12.04 -30.99
N LYS A 3 -13.23 11.12 -31.89
CA LYS A 3 -13.81 9.81 -31.53
C LYS A 3 -12.84 8.91 -30.77
N ILE A 4 -11.55 8.93 -31.09
CA ILE A 4 -10.51 8.14 -30.39
C ILE A 4 -10.26 8.70 -28.99
N ILE A 5 -10.25 10.03 -28.83
CA ILE A 5 -10.13 10.69 -27.53
C ILE A 5 -11.35 10.39 -26.66
N ILE A 6 -12.56 10.43 -27.21
CA ILE A 6 -13.79 10.07 -26.49
C ILE A 6 -13.78 8.58 -26.10
N ILE A 7 -13.34 7.68 -26.97
CA ILE A 7 -13.21 6.25 -26.65
C ILE A 7 -12.16 6.04 -25.55
N ALA A 8 -11.01 6.72 -25.60
CA ALA A 8 -9.99 6.66 -24.57
C ALA A 8 -10.50 7.19 -23.21
N ILE A 9 -11.25 8.30 -23.21
CA ILE A 9 -11.88 8.87 -22.00
C ILE A 9 -12.95 7.93 -21.44
N ASN A 10 -13.78 7.32 -22.30
CA ASN A 10 -14.78 6.35 -21.86
C ASN A 10 -14.14 5.05 -21.33
N LEU A 11 -13.05 4.58 -21.94
CA LEU A 11 -12.26 3.46 -21.41
C LEU A 11 -11.62 3.79 -20.06
N LEU A 12 -11.09 5.00 -19.87
CA LEU A 12 -10.57 5.49 -18.59
C LEU A 12 -11.63 5.52 -17.49
N LEU A 13 -12.90 5.81 -17.83
CA LEU A 13 -14.02 5.81 -16.88
C LEU A 13 -14.47 4.40 -16.48
N LEU A 14 -14.26 3.38 -17.32
CA LEU A 14 -14.64 1.98 -17.06
C LEU A 14 -13.70 1.26 -16.06
N PHE A 15 -12.46 1.74 -15.87
CA PHE A 15 -11.53 1.19 -14.86
C PHE A 15 -11.81 1.69 -13.42
N SER A 16 -12.78 2.60 -13.25
CA SER A 16 -13.16 3.14 -11.94
C SER A 16 -14.16 2.27 -11.16
N CYS A 17 -14.57 1.13 -11.72
CA CYS A 17 -15.90 0.60 -11.43
C CYS A 17 -16.09 -0.04 -10.04
N THR A 18 -15.05 -0.25 -9.23
CA THR A 18 -15.25 -0.62 -7.81
C THR A 18 -14.18 -0.01 -6.91
N ALA A 19 -14.59 0.94 -6.06
CA ALA A 19 -13.76 1.46 -4.97
C ALA A 19 -13.42 0.41 -3.90
N ILE A 20 -14.29 -0.60 -3.78
CA ILE A 20 -14.25 -1.69 -2.80
C ILE A 20 -14.38 -3.01 -3.54
N ASP A 21 -13.45 -3.92 -3.28
CA ASP A 21 -13.57 -5.32 -3.71
C ASP A 21 -14.11 -6.15 -2.54
N TYR A 22 -15.36 -6.59 -2.64
CA TYR A 22 -16.07 -7.33 -1.60
C TYR A 22 -15.55 -8.74 -1.34
N LYS A 23 -14.60 -9.23 -2.15
CA LYS A 23 -13.84 -10.45 -1.83
C LYS A 23 -13.03 -10.28 -0.55
N TYR A 24 -12.62 -9.05 -0.23
CA TYR A 24 -11.80 -8.72 0.92
C TYR A 24 -12.62 -8.03 2.00
N LYS A 25 -12.13 -8.13 3.23
CA LYS A 25 -12.66 -7.45 4.39
C LYS A 25 -12.13 -6.03 4.45
N TRP A 26 -13.07 -5.09 4.56
CA TRP A 26 -12.81 -3.66 4.65
C TRP A 26 -13.34 -3.12 5.98
N TYR A 27 -12.63 -2.14 6.51
CA TYR A 27 -12.87 -1.50 7.80
C TYR A 27 -12.93 0.01 7.64
N THR A 28 -13.64 0.66 8.56
CA THR A 28 -13.52 2.10 8.81
C THR A 28 -12.21 2.39 9.54
N ALA A 29 -11.75 3.65 9.49
CA ALA A 29 -10.62 4.08 10.30
C ALA A 29 -10.86 3.85 11.80
N ALA A 30 -12.08 4.10 12.29
CA ALA A 30 -12.44 3.87 13.69
C ALA A 30 -12.28 2.40 14.12
N GLU A 31 -12.76 1.45 13.30
CA GLU A 31 -12.57 0.02 13.57
C GLU A 31 -11.09 -0.36 13.63
N VAL A 32 -10.27 0.10 12.68
CA VAL A 32 -8.82 -0.20 12.68
C VAL A 32 -8.11 0.43 13.88
N ILE A 33 -8.45 1.67 14.24
CA ILE A 33 -7.86 2.37 15.39
C ILE A 33 -8.24 1.66 16.71
N ASN A 34 -9.49 1.23 16.85
CA ASN A 34 -9.97 0.54 18.05
C ASN A 34 -9.35 -0.87 18.18
N SER A 35 -9.08 -1.55 17.07
CA SER A 35 -8.41 -2.86 17.03
C SER A 35 -6.90 -2.76 16.78
N LYS A 36 -6.25 -1.63 17.09
CA LYS A 36 -4.81 -1.41 16.85
C LYS A 36 -3.93 -2.52 17.45
N ASP A 37 -4.40 -3.18 18.50
CA ASP A 37 -3.63 -4.19 19.20
C ASP A 37 -3.50 -5.51 18.44
N GLU A 38 -4.41 -5.75 17.49
CA GLU A 38 -4.40 -6.90 16.60
C GLU A 38 -3.51 -6.69 15.35
N LEU A 39 -3.12 -5.45 15.07
CA LEU A 39 -2.18 -5.13 14.00
C LEU A 39 -0.77 -5.58 14.38
N GLN A 40 -0.07 -6.11 13.37
CA GLN A 40 1.31 -6.58 13.48
C GLN A 40 2.24 -5.77 12.59
N GLU A 41 3.50 -5.74 12.98
CA GLU A 41 4.58 -5.23 12.12
C GLU A 41 4.58 -5.97 10.77
N GLY A 42 4.67 -5.20 9.69
CA GLY A 42 4.55 -5.70 8.32
C GLY A 42 3.12 -5.81 7.82
N ASP A 43 2.09 -5.49 8.60
CA ASP A 43 0.73 -5.38 8.06
C ASP A 43 0.66 -4.25 7.03
N ILE A 44 0.19 -4.56 5.83
CA ILE A 44 -0.02 -3.62 4.73
C ILE A 44 -1.46 -3.11 4.81
N LEU A 45 -1.61 -1.80 4.89
CA LEU A 45 -2.90 -1.12 4.85
C LEU A 45 -3.16 -0.61 3.44
N ILE A 46 -4.28 -1.02 2.83
CA ILE A 46 -4.75 -0.51 1.54
C ILE A 46 -5.98 0.37 1.77
N LEU A 47 -5.90 1.64 1.38
CA LEU A 47 -7.06 2.53 1.33
C LEU A 47 -7.83 2.33 0.03
N SER A 48 -9.15 2.27 0.15
CA SER A 48 -10.08 2.20 -0.99
C SER A 48 -9.91 3.39 -1.93
N LYS A 49 -10.26 3.21 -3.21
CA LYS A 49 -10.27 4.32 -4.17
C LYS A 49 -11.34 5.34 -3.79
N GLY A 50 -11.00 6.63 -3.80
CA GLY A 50 -11.93 7.73 -3.57
C GLY A 50 -12.37 8.44 -4.85
N SER A 51 -13.19 9.47 -4.70
CA SER A 51 -13.76 10.26 -5.79
C SER A 51 -12.88 11.43 -6.25
N THR A 52 -11.79 11.71 -5.54
CA THR A 52 -10.88 12.82 -5.86
C THR A 52 -9.63 12.33 -6.58
N ILE A 53 -8.98 13.19 -7.37
CA ILE A 53 -7.78 12.83 -8.15
C ILE A 53 -6.68 12.21 -7.26
N GLY A 54 -6.50 12.74 -6.05
CA GLY A 54 -5.50 12.24 -5.11
C GLY A 54 -5.84 10.87 -4.48
N THR A 55 -7.10 10.44 -4.52
CA THR A 55 -7.57 9.20 -3.88
C THR A 55 -8.06 8.16 -4.88
N MET A 56 -8.20 8.51 -6.17
CA MET A 56 -8.83 7.64 -7.19
C MET A 56 -8.10 6.31 -7.44
N TRP A 57 -6.85 6.20 -7.03
CA TRP A 57 -6.03 4.98 -7.16
C TRP A 57 -5.91 4.20 -5.84
N GLY A 58 -6.52 4.70 -4.76
CA GLY A 58 -6.30 4.23 -3.40
C GLY A 58 -4.98 4.73 -2.84
N HIS A 59 -4.55 4.13 -1.73
CA HIS A 59 -3.27 4.40 -1.08
C HIS A 59 -2.78 3.16 -0.38
N SER A 60 -1.48 3.05 -0.13
CA SER A 60 -0.91 1.94 0.62
C SER A 60 0.10 2.40 1.66
N ALA A 61 0.09 1.75 2.81
CA ALA A 61 1.02 1.99 3.90
C ALA A 61 1.41 0.67 4.57
N VAL A 62 2.42 0.70 5.44
CA VAL A 62 2.84 -0.46 6.24
C VAL A 62 2.84 -0.10 7.73
N ILE A 63 2.50 -1.05 8.58
CA ILE A 63 2.67 -0.96 10.03
C ILE A 63 4.11 -1.31 10.39
N ASN A 64 4.81 -0.41 11.09
CA ASN A 64 6.15 -0.69 11.62
C ASN A 64 6.12 -1.35 13.01
N LYS A 65 7.29 -1.69 13.55
CA LYS A 65 7.43 -2.31 14.89
C LYS A 65 6.78 -1.52 16.03
N ASN A 66 6.65 -0.20 15.86
CA ASN A 66 6.07 0.72 16.85
C ASN A 66 4.54 0.88 16.67
N LYS A 67 3.89 0.06 15.85
CA LYS A 67 2.48 0.17 15.46
C LYS A 67 2.11 1.51 14.83
N ARG A 68 3.07 2.12 14.11
CA ARG A 68 2.89 3.37 13.36
C ARG A 68 2.73 3.07 11.88
N ILE A 69 1.99 3.93 11.21
CA ILE A 69 1.83 3.91 9.76
C ILE A 69 3.10 4.49 9.16
N VAL A 70 3.72 3.76 8.25
CA VAL A 70 4.82 4.22 7.40
C VAL A 70 4.36 4.28 5.95
N ASP A 71 4.45 5.45 5.33
CA ASP A 71 4.02 5.66 3.95
C ASP A 71 4.75 6.82 3.23
N PHE A 72 4.37 7.01 1.97
CA PHE A 72 4.74 8.15 1.12
C PHE A 72 3.44 8.80 0.64
N PRO A 73 2.89 9.78 1.39
CA PRO A 73 1.48 10.16 1.27
C PRO A 73 1.17 11.00 0.03
N THR A 74 2.03 11.97 -0.32
CA THR A 74 1.77 12.89 -1.43
C THR A 74 3.02 13.66 -1.86
N TYR A 75 2.92 14.38 -2.97
CA TYR A 75 3.99 15.20 -3.53
C TYR A 75 4.52 16.23 -2.53
N GLY A 76 5.84 16.35 -2.45
CA GLY A 76 6.51 17.25 -1.50
C GLY A 76 6.63 16.71 -0.07
N VAL A 77 6.02 15.55 0.23
CA VAL A 77 6.24 14.80 1.47
C VAL A 77 7.13 13.60 1.17
N GLY A 78 8.10 13.32 2.02
CA GLY A 78 8.97 12.15 1.88
C GLY A 78 8.44 10.94 2.64
N TYR A 79 9.37 10.13 3.14
CA TYR A 79 9.08 9.15 4.19
C TYR A 79 8.25 9.80 5.30
N ASN A 80 7.15 9.16 5.65
CA ASN A 80 6.24 9.64 6.67
C ASN A 80 5.93 8.51 7.64
N GLU A 81 6.17 8.76 8.93
CA GLU A 81 5.89 7.82 10.01
C GLU A 81 4.96 8.46 11.05
N GLN A 82 3.72 7.99 11.11
CA GLN A 82 2.66 8.64 11.87
C GLN A 82 1.84 7.65 12.70
N SER A 83 1.17 8.16 13.74
CA SER A 83 0.23 7.36 14.51
C SER A 83 -0.98 6.94 13.65
N LEU A 84 -1.59 5.80 13.97
CA LEU A 84 -2.88 5.38 13.39
C LEU A 84 -3.98 6.44 13.54
N ALA A 85 -3.95 7.23 14.62
CA ALA A 85 -4.93 8.28 14.88
C ALA A 85 -4.94 9.40 13.82
N THR A 86 -3.83 9.57 13.06
CA THR A 86 -3.78 10.53 11.94
C THR A 86 -4.78 10.16 10.84
N TRP A 87 -5.20 8.90 10.76
CA TRP A 87 -6.22 8.44 9.83
C TRP A 87 -7.65 8.51 10.40
N SER A 88 -7.88 9.06 11.59
CA SER A 88 -9.22 9.10 12.22
C SER A 88 -10.32 9.77 11.38
N SER A 89 -9.95 10.70 10.49
CA SER A 89 -10.88 11.46 9.65
C SER A 89 -10.92 11.03 8.19
N ILE A 90 -10.21 9.98 7.78
CA ILE A 90 -10.25 9.53 6.39
C ILE A 90 -11.61 8.88 6.09
N GLU A 91 -12.18 9.22 4.93
CA GLU A 91 -13.43 8.61 4.45
C GLU A 91 -13.20 7.24 3.79
N SER A 92 -11.96 6.98 3.35
CA SER A 92 -11.59 5.72 2.71
C SER A 92 -11.72 4.55 3.66
N LYS A 93 -12.19 3.41 3.15
CA LYS A 93 -12.12 2.14 3.87
C LYS A 93 -10.71 1.59 3.81
N ILE A 94 -10.37 0.79 4.80
CA ILE A 94 -9.05 0.17 4.97
C ILE A 94 -9.22 -1.35 4.85
N ALA A 95 -8.49 -1.95 3.92
CA ALA A 95 -8.26 -3.40 3.91
C ALA A 95 -6.86 -3.68 4.46
N ILE A 96 -6.73 -4.71 5.28
CA ILE A 96 -5.49 -5.06 5.97
C ILE A 96 -4.99 -6.38 5.40
N PHE A 97 -3.70 -6.43 5.07
CA PHE A 97 -3.05 -7.61 4.50
C PHE A 97 -1.77 -7.93 5.25
N ARG A 98 -1.47 -9.22 5.37
CA ARG A 98 -0.23 -9.71 5.95
C ARG A 98 0.46 -10.64 4.98
N LEU A 99 1.79 -10.58 4.95
CA LEU A 99 2.57 -11.55 4.19
C LEU A 99 2.47 -12.93 4.84
N LYS A 100 2.06 -13.93 4.06
CA LYS A 100 1.98 -15.32 4.53
C LYS A 100 3.36 -15.82 4.96
N GLY A 101 3.45 -16.36 6.17
CA GLY A 101 4.71 -16.86 6.72
C GLY A 101 5.75 -15.77 7.02
N ILE A 102 5.29 -14.55 7.32
CA ILE A 102 6.15 -13.49 7.85
C ILE A 102 6.69 -13.93 9.22
N ASP A 103 8.00 -13.88 9.38
CA ASP A 103 8.75 -14.21 10.60
C ASP A 103 9.54 -13.01 11.09
N ASP A 104 10.18 -13.16 12.24
CA ASP A 104 10.88 -12.04 12.89
C ASP A 104 12.15 -11.62 12.14
N ASP A 105 12.80 -12.53 11.40
CA ASP A 105 13.90 -12.19 10.50
C ASP A 105 13.41 -11.28 9.36
N PHE A 106 12.26 -11.59 8.74
CA PHE A 106 11.68 -10.73 7.72
C PHE A 106 11.28 -9.36 8.27
N LYS A 107 10.66 -9.31 9.45
CA LYS A 107 10.29 -8.05 10.12
C LYS A 107 11.51 -7.17 10.40
N LYS A 108 12.59 -7.77 10.92
CA LYS A 108 13.85 -7.07 11.14
C LYS A 108 14.42 -6.48 9.84
N GLU A 109 14.37 -7.23 8.73
CA GLU A 109 14.79 -6.72 7.44
C GLU A 109 13.85 -5.64 6.88
N LEU A 110 12.54 -5.72 7.13
CA LEU A 110 11.60 -4.63 6.79
C LEU A 110 11.98 -3.32 7.47
N GLU A 111 12.33 -3.34 8.75
CA GLU A 111 12.76 -2.13 9.48
C GLU A 111 14.05 -1.54 8.90
N ILE A 112 15.00 -2.39 8.49
CA ILE A 112 16.20 -1.95 7.79
C ILE A 112 15.86 -1.29 6.44
N GLU A 113 14.93 -1.89 5.69
CA GLU A 113 14.47 -1.33 4.42
C GLU A 113 13.69 -0.02 4.61
N PHE A 114 12.89 0.13 5.67
CA PHE A 114 12.26 1.41 6.01
C PHE A 114 13.29 2.51 6.23
N SER A 115 14.33 2.26 7.04
CA SER A 115 15.37 3.25 7.31
C SER A 115 16.16 3.66 6.05
N LYS A 116 16.34 2.76 5.08
CA LYS A 116 16.94 3.10 3.78
C LYS A 116 16.09 4.09 2.96
N THR A 117 14.84 4.31 3.33
CA THR A 117 13.91 5.22 2.64
C THR A 117 13.67 6.55 3.33
N GLU A 118 14.15 6.76 4.56
CA GLU A 118 13.89 7.97 5.38
C GLU A 118 14.23 9.29 4.66
N ASN A 119 15.28 9.31 3.85
CA ASN A 119 15.72 10.51 3.12
C ASN A 119 15.10 10.66 1.71
N LYS A 120 14.19 9.77 1.32
CA LYS A 120 13.57 9.77 -0.01
C LYS A 120 12.35 10.69 -0.02
N MET A 121 12.11 11.32 -1.16
CA MET A 121 10.94 12.18 -1.41
C MET A 121 9.87 11.44 -2.19
N TYR A 122 8.62 11.89 -2.10
CA TYR A 122 7.57 11.42 -2.99
C TYR A 122 7.87 11.72 -4.46
N GLY A 123 7.56 10.77 -5.34
CA GLY A 123 7.57 11.01 -6.77
C GLY A 123 6.95 9.87 -7.56
N LEU A 124 6.10 10.23 -8.53
CA LEU A 124 5.55 9.27 -9.49
C LEU A 124 6.62 8.87 -10.50
N THR A 125 6.70 7.57 -10.76
CA THR A 125 7.61 6.96 -11.74
C THR A 125 6.92 5.77 -12.39
N PHE A 126 7.16 5.60 -13.69
CA PHE A 126 6.70 4.43 -14.45
C PHE A 126 7.75 3.32 -14.50
N ASN A 127 8.73 3.35 -13.60
CA ASN A 127 9.69 2.28 -13.39
C ASN A 127 9.61 1.86 -11.92
N LYS A 128 9.00 0.70 -11.66
CA LYS A 128 8.82 0.16 -10.30
C LYS A 128 10.11 -0.07 -9.54
N ASN A 129 11.26 -0.23 -10.22
CA ASN A 129 12.56 -0.40 -9.59
C ASN A 129 13.33 0.93 -9.44
N PHE A 130 12.75 2.07 -9.79
CA PHE A 130 13.36 3.38 -9.57
C PHE A 130 13.24 3.80 -8.11
N ASP A 131 14.36 3.96 -7.41
CA ASP A 131 14.33 4.06 -5.95
C ASP A 131 14.78 5.43 -5.40
N LYS A 132 14.99 6.44 -6.25
CA LYS A 132 15.40 7.79 -5.79
C LYS A 132 14.23 8.62 -5.24
N ARG A 133 13.02 8.35 -5.70
CA ARG A 133 11.75 8.91 -5.24
C ARG A 133 10.71 7.80 -5.28
N LEU A 134 9.80 7.79 -4.31
CA LEU A 134 8.85 6.70 -4.13
C LEU A 134 7.43 7.25 -4.01
N TYR A 135 6.46 6.61 -4.66
CA TYR A 135 5.05 6.76 -4.29
C TYR A 135 4.66 5.62 -3.34
N CYS A 136 3.49 5.75 -2.72
CA CYS A 136 3.03 4.87 -1.64
C CYS A 136 3.16 3.37 -1.93
N SER A 137 2.61 2.87 -3.03
CA SER A 137 2.67 1.44 -3.38
C SER A 137 4.03 1.00 -3.90
N GLN A 138 4.83 1.91 -4.47
CA GLN A 138 6.22 1.59 -4.82
C GLN A 138 7.05 1.31 -3.58
N PHE A 139 6.86 2.15 -2.56
CA PHE A 139 7.53 2.00 -1.29
C PHE A 139 7.24 0.62 -0.70
N VAL A 140 5.96 0.25 -0.57
CA VAL A 140 5.57 -1.08 -0.06
C VAL A 140 6.18 -2.20 -0.91
N TYR A 141 6.11 -2.10 -2.24
CA TYR A 141 6.69 -3.12 -3.13
C TYR A 141 8.20 -3.27 -2.94
N ILE A 142 8.96 -2.16 -2.93
CA ILE A 142 10.43 -2.21 -2.84
C ILE A 142 10.89 -2.73 -1.49
N VAL A 143 10.32 -2.26 -0.38
CA VAL A 143 10.77 -2.67 0.96
C VAL A 143 10.47 -4.15 1.21
N PHE A 144 9.32 -4.66 0.78
CA PHE A 144 9.00 -6.09 0.90
C PHE A 144 9.88 -6.96 -0.02
N LYS A 145 10.09 -6.52 -1.26
CA LYS A 145 10.95 -7.24 -2.21
C LYS A 145 12.38 -7.34 -1.70
N ASN A 146 12.96 -6.23 -1.26
CA ASN A 146 14.33 -6.20 -0.77
C ASN A 146 14.49 -6.96 0.54
N ALA A 147 13.55 -6.81 1.49
CA ALA A 147 13.57 -7.61 2.72
C ALA A 147 13.52 -9.10 2.41
N GLY A 148 12.68 -9.52 1.46
CA GLY A 148 12.63 -10.89 0.95
C GLY A 148 13.96 -11.37 0.40
N VAL A 149 14.60 -10.59 -0.46
CA VAL A 149 15.93 -10.92 -1.01
C VAL A 149 16.95 -11.14 0.12
N ASN A 150 16.96 -10.28 1.14
CA ASN A 150 17.91 -10.36 2.25
C ASN A 150 17.70 -11.59 3.15
N VAL A 151 16.47 -12.10 3.24
CA VAL A 151 16.16 -13.36 3.95
C VAL A 151 15.96 -14.57 3.03
N HIS A 152 16.43 -14.49 1.78
CA HIS A 152 16.34 -15.56 0.79
C HIS A 152 14.90 -16.05 0.46
N LYS A 153 13.90 -15.16 0.58
CA LYS A 153 12.51 -15.37 0.17
C LYS A 153 12.19 -14.59 -1.11
N ASN A 154 11.58 -15.23 -2.10
CA ASN A 154 11.13 -14.53 -3.31
C ASN A 154 9.78 -13.83 -3.04
N ILE A 155 9.83 -12.55 -2.69
CA ILE A 155 8.65 -11.72 -2.45
C ILE A 155 8.46 -10.73 -3.61
N ASP A 156 7.46 -10.99 -4.43
CA ASP A 156 6.99 -10.06 -5.46
C ASP A 156 5.49 -9.76 -5.23
N LEU A 157 5.22 -8.55 -4.73
CA LEU A 157 3.85 -8.10 -4.45
C LEU A 157 3.15 -7.51 -5.67
N ASP A 158 3.83 -7.35 -6.80
CA ASP A 158 3.20 -6.85 -8.02
C ASP A 158 2.43 -7.98 -8.73
N TYR A 159 1.11 -8.00 -8.50
CA TYR A 159 0.22 -9.03 -9.07
C TYR A 159 0.20 -9.05 -10.61
N ASN A 160 0.30 -7.88 -11.26
CA ASN A 160 0.11 -7.78 -12.71
C ASN A 160 1.44 -7.81 -13.50
N GLY A 161 2.58 -7.71 -12.80
CA GLY A 161 3.92 -7.79 -13.37
C GLY A 161 4.33 -6.57 -14.21
N GLY A 162 3.56 -5.49 -14.17
CA GLY A 162 3.76 -4.28 -14.93
C GLY A 162 4.94 -3.43 -14.45
N ASN A 163 5.10 -2.26 -15.08
CA ASN A 163 6.17 -1.32 -14.72
C ASN A 163 5.76 -0.32 -13.63
N TRP A 164 4.49 -0.31 -13.25
CA TRP A 164 3.91 0.58 -12.25
C TRP A 164 3.09 -0.26 -11.27
N VAL A 165 3.36 -0.14 -9.97
CA VAL A 165 2.70 -0.94 -8.94
C VAL A 165 1.63 -0.09 -8.27
N MET A 166 0.36 -0.44 -8.41
CA MET A 166 -0.74 0.25 -7.73
C MET A 166 -1.03 -0.36 -6.37
N PRO A 167 -1.70 0.36 -5.45
CA PRO A 167 -2.14 -0.21 -4.17
C PRO A 167 -2.97 -1.49 -4.34
N PHE A 168 -3.79 -1.55 -5.38
CA PHE A 168 -4.62 -2.72 -5.68
C PHE A 168 -3.81 -3.87 -6.30
N ASP A 169 -2.68 -3.61 -6.97
CA ASP A 169 -1.80 -4.69 -7.43
C ASP A 169 -1.20 -5.45 -6.24
N ILE A 170 -0.85 -4.73 -5.16
CA ILE A 170 -0.42 -5.33 -3.90
C ILE A 170 -1.56 -6.13 -3.27
N MET A 171 -2.75 -5.53 -3.18
CA MET A 171 -3.97 -6.15 -2.63
C MET A 171 -4.27 -7.53 -3.26
N TYR A 172 -3.99 -7.67 -4.55
CA TYR A 172 -4.26 -8.90 -5.30
C TYR A 172 -3.14 -9.95 -5.22
N SER A 173 -1.99 -9.63 -4.61
CA SER A 173 -0.88 -10.57 -4.52
C SER A 173 -1.29 -11.85 -3.77
N PRO A 174 -1.02 -13.05 -4.34
CA PRO A 174 -1.33 -14.33 -3.70
C PRO A 174 -0.46 -14.62 -2.48
N LEU A 175 0.62 -13.85 -2.29
CA LEU A 175 1.51 -13.95 -1.12
C LEU A 175 0.88 -13.37 0.14
N LEU A 176 -0.20 -12.58 -0.01
CA LEU A 176 -0.86 -11.93 1.11
C LEU A 176 -2.09 -12.70 1.57
N GLU A 177 -2.37 -12.61 2.86
CA GLU A 177 -3.64 -12.98 3.48
C GLU A 177 -4.37 -11.72 3.94
N ASN A 178 -5.70 -11.69 3.80
CA ASN A 178 -6.51 -10.56 4.26
C ASN A 178 -6.87 -10.77 5.74
N ILE A 179 -6.49 -9.81 6.57
CA ILE A 179 -6.64 -9.89 8.02
C ILE A 179 -8.06 -9.53 8.43
N THR A 180 -8.61 -10.35 9.32
CA THR A 180 -9.87 -10.09 9.99
C THR A 180 -9.60 -9.65 11.43
N LEU A 181 -9.89 -8.39 11.74
CA LEU A 181 -9.93 -7.85 13.09
C LEU A 181 -11.11 -8.42 13.87
N SER A 182 -10.89 -8.70 15.14
CA SER A 182 -11.91 -9.04 16.12
C SER A 182 -12.80 -7.82 16.34
N LYS A 183 -14.12 -8.07 16.44
CA LYS A 183 -15.09 -7.01 16.70
C LYS A 183 -15.06 -6.57 18.16
#